data_AF-A0A6I3LKI7-F1
#
_entry.id   AF-A0A6I3LKI7-F1
#
_cell.length_a   1.000
_cell.length_b   1.000
_cell.length_c   1.000
_cell.angle_alpha   90.00
_cell.angle_beta   90.00
_cell.angle_gamma   90.00
#
_symmetry.space_group_name_H-M   'P 1'
#
loop_
_entity.id
_entity.type
_entity.pdbx_description
1 polymer ?
#
loop_
_entity_poly.entity_id
_entity_poly.type
_entity_poly.pdbx_seq_one_letter_code
_entity_poly.pdbx_strand_id
1 'polypeptide(L)' 'YMDVSPKQVVSAATACIPFLENDDSNRALMGANMQRQAVPLLVPESPIVGTGMEHVSAKDSGAAVICKHEGIVERV' A
#
# COMPACT_ATOMS: atom_id res chain seq x y z
N TYR A 1 -27.38 2.47 10.82
CA TYR A 1 -25.92 2.30 10.77
C TYR A 1 -25.58 1.64 9.45
N MET A 2 -24.58 2.17 8.73
CA MET A 2 -24.15 1.69 7.41
C MET A 2 -22.62 1.75 7.36
N ASP A 3 -22.03 0.79 6.66
CA ASP A 3 -20.60 0.69 6.43
C ASP A 3 -20.03 1.92 5.71
N VAL A 4 -18.84 2.37 6.15
CA VAL A 4 -18.22 3.60 5.63
C VAL A 4 -17.44 3.35 4.34
N SER A 5 -16.81 2.18 4.24
CA SER A 5 -15.99 1.83 3.06
C SER A 5 -15.84 0.32 2.91
N PRO A 6 -15.91 -0.23 1.69
CA PRO A 6 -15.60 -1.65 1.43
C PRO A 6 -14.17 -2.05 1.86
N LYS A 7 -13.22 -1.11 1.89
CA LYS A 7 -11.83 -1.36 2.32
C LYS A 7 -11.71 -1.62 3.83
N GLN A 8 -12.72 -1.30 4.63
CA GLN A 8 -12.68 -1.45 6.09
C GLN A 8 -12.64 -2.92 6.56
N VAL A 9 -13.02 -3.85 5.67
CA VAL A 9 -13.15 -5.28 5.98
C VAL A 9 -11.82 -6.04 5.76
N VAL A 10 -10.86 -5.43 5.05
CA VAL A 10 -9.61 -6.07 4.62
C VAL A 10 -8.39 -5.41 5.23
N SER A 11 -7.30 -6.19 5.39
CA SER A 11 -6.04 -5.66 5.92
C SER A 11 -5.39 -4.66 4.96
N ALA A 12 -4.50 -3.80 5.46
CA ALA A 12 -3.75 -2.86 4.62
C ALA A 12 -2.97 -3.56 3.49
N ALA A 13 -2.37 -4.73 3.76
CA ALA A 13 -1.67 -5.51 2.73
C ALA A 13 -2.63 -6.06 1.68
N THR A 14 -3.75 -6.65 2.11
CA THR A 14 -4.77 -7.19 1.20
C THR A 14 -5.39 -6.07 0.35
N ALA A 15 -5.55 -4.87 0.90
CA ALA A 15 -6.10 -3.72 0.21
C ALA A 15 -5.16 -3.16 -0.89
N CYS A 16 -3.89 -3.58 -0.95
CA CYS A 16 -2.95 -3.29 -2.04
C CYS A 16 -3.04 -4.30 -3.21
N ILE A 17 -3.92 -5.30 -3.15
CA ILE A 17 -4.15 -6.25 -4.26
C ILE A 17 -5.24 -5.68 -5.18
N PRO A 18 -4.95 -5.36 -6.45
CA PRO A 18 -5.98 -4.93 -7.40
C PRO A 18 -6.90 -6.10 -7.76
N PHE A 19 -8.16 -5.79 -8.10
CA PHE A 19 -9.16 -6.78 -8.54
C PHE A 19 -9.45 -7.90 -7.54
N LEU A 20 -9.27 -7.63 -6.25
CA LEU A 20 -9.45 -8.58 -5.15
C LEU A 20 -10.81 -9.28 -5.17
N GLU A 21 -11.86 -8.58 -5.62
CA GLU A 21 -13.21 -9.11 -5.76
C GLU A 21 -13.34 -10.27 -6.75
N ASN A 22 -12.35 -10.46 -7.62
CA ASN A 22 -12.30 -11.53 -8.62
C ASN A 22 -11.42 -12.71 -8.17
N ASP A 23 -10.79 -12.60 -7.00
CA ASP A 23 -9.89 -13.59 -6.44
C ASP A 23 -10.58 -14.40 -5.34
N ASP A 24 -10.28 -15.69 -5.25
CA ASP A 24 -10.72 -16.51 -4.13
C ASP A 24 -9.91 -16.17 -2.86
N SER A 25 -10.51 -16.42 -1.69
CA SER A 25 -9.91 -16.04 -0.40
C SER A 25 -8.54 -16.67 -0.14
N ASN A 26 -8.28 -17.89 -0.63
CA ASN A 26 -7.00 -18.56 -0.42
C ASN A 26 -5.92 -17.90 -1.27
N ARG A 27 -6.22 -17.55 -2.52
CA ARG A 27 -5.30 -16.81 -3.39
C ARG A 27 -5.03 -15.41 -2.86
N ALA A 28 -6.07 -14.70 -2.39
CA ALA A 28 -5.91 -13.41 -1.74
C ALA A 28 -5.01 -13.47 -0.50
N LEU A 29 -5.17 -14.51 0.34
CA LEU A 29 -4.33 -14.75 1.51
C LEU A 29 -2.87 -15.01 1.11
N MET A 30 -2.65 -15.86 0.11
CA MET A 30 -1.32 -16.13 -0.43
C MET A 30 -0.68 -14.85 -0.96
N GLY A 31 -1.41 -14.07 -1.76
CA GLY A 31 -0.94 -12.79 -2.31
C GLY A 31 -0.51 -11.81 -1.21
N ALA A 32 -1.33 -11.65 -0.17
CA ALA A 32 -1.01 -10.77 0.95
C ALA A 32 0.23 -11.23 1.76
N ASN A 33 0.47 -12.54 1.85
CA ASN A 33 1.68 -13.09 2.48
C ASN A 33 2.92 -12.91 1.59
N MET A 34 2.78 -13.11 0.28
CA MET A 34 3.87 -12.95 -0.69
C MET A 34 4.37 -11.51 -0.76
N GLN A 35 3.48 -10.51 -0.68
CA GLN A 35 3.88 -9.09 -0.65
C GLN A 35 4.87 -8.77 0.48
N ARG A 36 4.75 -9.41 1.64
CA ARG A 36 5.65 -9.22 2.79
C ARG A 36 7.04 -9.83 2.62
N GLN A 37 7.23 -10.65 1.58
CA GLN A 37 8.51 -11.30 1.26
C GLN A 37 9.22 -10.64 0.09
N ALA A 38 8.64 -9.59 -0.50
CA ALA A 38 9.25 -8.86 -1.59
C ALA A 38 10.59 -8.24 -1.15
N VAL A 39 11.60 -8.33 -2.02
CA VAL A 39 12.94 -7.77 -1.78
C VAL A 39 13.06 -6.42 -2.49
N PRO A 40 13.59 -5.36 -1.85
CA PRO A 40 13.79 -4.07 -2.49
C PRO A 40 14.73 -4.14 -3.70
N LEU A 41 14.36 -3.46 -4.79
CA LEU A 41 15.17 -3.35 -6.00
C LEU A 41 16.03 -2.06 -5.96
N LEU A 42 17.10 -2.02 -6.77
CA LEU A 42 17.92 -0.82 -6.94
C LEU A 42 17.13 0.35 -7.58
N VAL A 43 16.28 0.03 -8.55
CA VAL A 43 15.41 0.98 -9.25
C VAL A 43 13.98 0.45 -9.17
N PRO A 44 13.21 0.80 -8.13
CA PRO A 44 11.81 0.40 -8.01
C PRO A 44 10.91 1.27 -8.89
N GLU A 45 9.89 0.65 -9.48
CA GLU A 45 8.85 1.35 -10.24
C GLU A 45 7.49 1.16 -9.54
N SER A 46 6.62 2.17 -9.62
CA SER A 46 5.25 2.05 -9.12
C SER A 46 4.44 1.05 -9.96
N PRO A 47 3.48 0.31 -9.37
CA PRO A 47 2.63 -0.58 -10.14
C PRO A 47 1.82 0.20 -11.18
N ILE A 48 1.72 -0.35 -12.40
CA ILE A 48 0.93 0.25 -13.49
C ILE A 48 -0.56 0.30 -13.12
N VAL A 49 -1.03 -0.70 -12.36
CA VAL A 49 -2.38 -0.77 -11.80
C VAL A 49 -2.27 -0.87 -10.29
N GLY A 50 -2.67 0.19 -9.58
CA GLY A 50 -2.67 0.26 -8.11
C GLY A 50 -4.07 0.43 -7.52
N THR A 51 -4.17 0.40 -6.20
CA THR A 51 -5.45 0.52 -5.45
C THR A 51 -5.62 1.86 -4.72
N GLY A 52 -4.57 2.67 -4.68
CA GLY A 52 -4.46 3.91 -3.94
C GLY A 52 -4.08 3.72 -2.46
N MET A 53 -4.04 2.48 -1.95
CA MET A 53 -3.56 2.19 -0.59
C MET A 53 -2.05 2.35 -0.47
N GLU A 54 -1.31 2.21 -1.56
CA GLU A 54 0.14 2.25 -1.62
C GLU A 54 0.69 3.56 -1.05
N HIS A 55 0.05 4.69 -1.34
CA HIS A 55 0.47 5.99 -0.82
C HIS A 55 0.36 6.07 0.70
N VAL A 56 -0.79 5.66 1.25
CA VAL A 56 -1.04 5.68 2.69
C VAL A 56 -0.13 4.68 3.39
N SER A 57 -0.01 3.46 2.86
CA SER A 57 0.90 2.44 3.39
C SER A 57 2.36 2.89 3.36
N ALA A 58 2.83 3.52 2.29
CA ALA A 58 4.20 4.04 2.22
C ALA A 58 4.43 5.18 3.21
N LYS A 59 3.50 6.13 3.31
CA LYS A 59 3.57 7.26 4.23
C LYS A 59 3.58 6.80 5.70
N ASP A 60 2.69 5.88 6.05
CA ASP A 60 2.49 5.44 7.43
C ASP A 60 3.48 4.33 7.84
N SER A 61 4.22 3.73 6.91
CA SER A 61 5.25 2.72 7.19
C SER A 61 6.42 3.25 8.03
N GLY A 62 6.64 4.58 8.04
CA GLY A 62 7.79 5.21 8.68
C GLY A 62 9.11 5.05 7.93
N ALA A 63 9.12 4.42 6.76
CA ALA A 63 10.33 4.27 5.95
C ALA A 63 10.74 5.57 5.22
N ALA A 64 9.77 6.44 4.90
CA ALA A 64 10.01 7.72 4.25
C ALA A 64 10.23 8.84 5.27
N VAL A 65 11.07 9.82 4.92
CA VAL A 65 11.26 11.04 5.73
C VAL A 65 10.14 12.02 5.43
N ILE A 66 9.46 12.50 6.47
CA ILE A 66 8.34 13.46 6.38
C ILE A 66 8.75 14.78 7.03
N CYS A 67 8.44 15.91 6.38
CA CYS A 67 8.66 17.24 6.96
C CYS A 67 7.72 17.47 8.15
N LYS A 68 8.24 18.03 9.25
CA LYS A 68 7.44 18.34 10.46
C LYS A 68 6.72 19.68 10.35
N HIS A 69 7.28 20.60 9.56
CA HIS A 69 6.82 21.96 9.39
C HIS A 69 6.95 22.35 7.93
N GLU A 70 6.17 23.34 7.52
CA GLU A 70 6.26 23.94 6.19
C GLU A 70 7.57 24.72 6.02
N GLY A 71 8.08 24.79 4.79
CA GLY A 71 9.33 25.46 4.47
C GLY A 71 9.71 25.31 3.01
N ILE A 72 10.81 25.96 2.61
CA ILE A 72 11.38 25.89 1.26
C ILE A 72 12.71 25.14 1.36
N VAL A 73 12.94 24.19 0.45
CA VAL A 73 14.19 23.42 0.39
C VAL A 73 15.32 24.35 -0.08
N GLU A 74 16.28 24.64 0.79
CA GLU A 74 17.45 25.47 0.46
C GLU A 74 18.54 24.67 -0.28
N ARG A 75 18.75 23.42 0.14
CA ARG A 75 19.74 22.49 -0.42
C ARG A 75 19.34 21.05 -0.15
N VAL A 76 19.68 20.15 -1.07
CA VAL A 76 19.58 18.68 -0.95
C VAL A 76 20.98 18.10 -0.85
#